data_AF-A0A964Y6A7-F1
#
_entry.id   AF-A0A964Y6A7-F1
#
_cell.length_a   1.000
_cell.length_b   1.000
_cell.length_c   1.000
_cell.angle_alpha   90.00
_cell.angle_beta   90.00
_cell.angle_gamma   90.00
#
_symmetry.space_group_name_H-M   'P 1'
#
loop_
_entity.id
_entity.type
_entity.pdbx_description
1 polymer ?
#
loop_
_entity_poly.entity_id
_entity_poly.type
_entity_poly.pdbx_seq_one_letter_code
_entity_poly.pdbx_strand_id
1 'polypeptide(L)'
;MTNNSRLSDDPVSFLASHGNSLGKTEIKHSFTVVKRNGSLVPFRRDRILKAIESAFRDTKKVDKSDSLPEEMSFIVNQVTDHVIEQLLLRASQGACLTVEGIQDMVEVSLMKMGYHDVARDYIIYRDSHKALREDSPQNLKIERADRSHARFNPMKIASAIEHAFRTSKHVEGPSSEQIIEAVNLITQKVVAKVVAIAKTGQLLHVAMIQDEIEQQLMCEGFFHVAKDFILERASKGDLSTQLEEEKSHPNKDQRQFIIINQDGQKKFISEFDLHHRIRFACRGLDDVTSADSLLEESVKNFYEDMKESEVDQANIMAARAKIEVEPAYSKVAARLLLDTLYRETLGIAASDPSLESSHRKYLKEYIEHGIAIERISPALKEFDLDTIAEAMQIQRDDQFTYIGLQTLYDRYFIHENQKRLETPQIFWMRVAMGLALNEPLAQRTQRAIEFYNVLSTFHFISSTPTLFNAGTNHSQLSSCFLSTVVDDLSHIFKVISDDAQLSKWAGGLGNDWTNVRATGSTIKGTNGKSQGVIPFLKVANDTAVAVNQGGKRKGAMCAYLETWHLDIEDFLELRKNTGDERRRTHDMNT
;
A
#
# COMPACT_ATOMS: atom_id res chain seq x y z
N MET A 1 -47.18 57.75 -10.06
CA MET A 1 -48.40 56.98 -10.37
C MET A 1 -48.63 56.05 -9.17
N THR A 2 -49.51 56.35 -8.20
CA THR A 2 -51.01 56.25 -8.20
C THR A 2 -51.48 54.79 -8.36
N ASN A 3 -52.32 54.15 -7.52
CA ASN A 3 -53.00 54.46 -6.22
C ASN A 3 -53.06 53.16 -5.36
N ASN A 4 -53.33 53.09 -4.05
CA ASN A 4 -53.89 54.00 -3.01
C ASN A 4 -55.43 54.04 -2.82
N SER A 5 -56.01 53.00 -2.20
CA SER A 5 -57.34 52.96 -1.55
C SER A 5 -57.34 51.82 -0.51
N ARG A 6 -57.57 51.96 0.82
CA ARG A 6 -58.61 52.66 1.61
C ARG A 6 -60.03 52.19 1.23
N LEU A 7 -60.98 51.91 2.14
CA LEU A 7 -61.08 52.11 3.60
C LEU A 7 -62.26 51.25 4.16
N SER A 8 -62.59 51.46 5.45
CA SER A 8 -63.82 51.06 6.19
C SER A 8 -64.07 49.57 6.45
N ASP A 9 -64.52 49.08 7.61
CA ASP A 9 -64.94 49.58 8.95
C ASP A 9 -66.32 48.97 9.30
N ASP A 10 -66.28 47.98 10.19
CA ASP A 10 -67.10 47.93 11.42
C ASP A 10 -68.64 47.60 11.31
N PRO A 11 -69.39 47.40 12.43
CA PRO A 11 -69.98 46.07 12.69
C PRO A 11 -71.48 46.08 13.12
N VAL A 12 -71.92 45.04 13.86
CA VAL A 12 -73.06 44.96 14.82
C VAL A 12 -74.32 44.13 14.44
N SER A 13 -74.74 43.29 15.40
CA SER A 13 -76.05 42.61 15.59
C SER A 13 -76.42 41.45 14.64
N PHE A 14 -76.92 40.30 15.13
CA PHE A 14 -78.06 40.14 16.05
C PHE A 14 -77.91 39.02 17.11
N LEU A 15 -78.76 39.09 18.16
CA LEU A 15 -78.73 38.26 19.37
C LEU A 15 -79.75 37.11 19.38
N ALA A 16 -79.42 36.05 20.15
CA ALA A 16 -80.28 35.00 20.74
C ALA A 16 -80.97 34.01 19.76
N SER A 17 -80.94 32.68 19.97
CA SER A 17 -81.25 31.99 21.24
C SER A 17 -80.70 30.54 21.36
N HIS A 18 -80.12 30.23 22.53
CA HIS A 18 -80.08 28.95 23.27
C HIS A 18 -80.10 27.58 22.54
N GLY A 19 -79.03 26.78 22.73
CA GLY A 19 -79.05 25.32 22.52
C GLY A 19 -77.70 24.62 22.81
N ASN A 20 -77.67 23.68 23.75
CA ASN A 20 -76.48 22.91 24.18
C ASN A 20 -75.68 22.25 23.04
N SER A 21 -74.34 22.44 23.03
CA SER A 21 -73.36 21.37 23.34
C SER A 21 -71.91 21.82 23.10
N LEU A 22 -71.02 21.57 24.06
CA LEU A 22 -69.58 21.82 23.94
C LEU A 22 -68.88 20.62 23.30
N GLY A 23 -68.69 20.67 21.98
CA GLY A 23 -67.88 19.69 21.25
C GLY A 23 -66.39 19.88 21.51
N LYS A 24 -65.74 18.88 22.12
CA LYS A 24 -64.27 18.84 22.25
C LYS A 24 -63.64 18.71 20.85
N THR A 25 -62.74 19.62 20.50
CA THR A 25 -61.93 19.51 19.27
C THR A 25 -60.55 18.93 19.65
N GLU A 26 -60.27 17.69 19.27
CA GLU A 26 -58.98 17.05 19.53
C GLU A 26 -57.88 17.59 18.61
N ILE A 27 -56.80 18.13 19.19
CA ILE A 27 -55.59 18.46 18.45
C ILE A 27 -54.68 17.23 18.41
N LYS A 28 -54.62 16.53 17.28
CA LYS A 28 -53.69 15.41 17.04
C LYS A 28 -52.28 15.94 16.75
N HIS A 29 -51.42 15.99 17.77
CA HIS A 29 -49.97 16.06 17.56
C HIS A 29 -49.34 14.67 17.67
N SER A 30 -48.91 14.11 16.54
CA SER A 30 -48.29 12.77 16.46
C SER A 30 -46.78 12.82 16.73
N PHE A 31 -46.40 12.87 18.00
CA PHE A 31 -45.00 12.68 18.41
C PHE A 31 -44.60 11.19 18.40
N THR A 32 -43.31 10.90 18.40
CA THR A 32 -42.74 9.54 18.43
C THR A 32 -41.91 9.29 19.69
N VAL A 33 -41.81 8.03 20.10
CA VAL A 33 -41.03 7.58 21.27
C VAL A 33 -40.09 6.44 20.87
N VAL A 34 -38.81 6.59 21.16
CA VAL A 34 -37.80 5.53 20.98
C VAL A 34 -37.82 4.56 22.16
N LYS A 35 -38.10 3.28 21.87
CA LYS A 35 -37.99 2.17 22.83
C LYS A 35 -36.53 1.69 22.98
N ARG A 36 -36.24 0.98 24.08
CA ARG A 36 -34.91 0.41 24.40
C ARG A 36 -34.32 -0.52 23.32
N ASN A 37 -35.17 -1.14 22.50
CA ASN A 37 -34.77 -1.98 21.35
C ASN A 37 -34.48 -1.18 20.06
N GLY A 38 -34.48 0.15 20.12
CA GLY A 38 -34.30 1.04 18.98
C GLY A 38 -35.57 1.36 18.19
N SER A 39 -36.70 0.67 18.41
CA SER A 39 -37.91 0.94 17.63
C SER A 39 -38.64 2.21 18.08
N LEU A 40 -38.90 3.11 17.14
CA LEU A 40 -39.80 4.25 17.22
C LEU A 40 -41.26 3.78 17.22
N VAL A 41 -42.07 4.30 18.13
CA VAL A 41 -43.53 4.11 18.15
C VAL A 41 -44.27 5.44 18.31
N PRO A 42 -45.53 5.54 17.86
CA PRO A 42 -46.36 6.72 18.13
C PRO A 42 -46.52 6.98 19.64
N PHE A 43 -46.43 8.25 20.02
CA PHE A 43 -46.71 8.74 21.36
C PHE A 43 -48.18 8.49 21.73
N ARG A 44 -48.42 7.95 22.93
CA ARG A 44 -49.73 7.41 23.34
C ARG A 44 -50.03 7.71 24.81
N ARG A 45 -50.89 8.71 25.04
CA ARG A 45 -51.40 9.14 26.37
C ARG A 45 -51.90 7.96 27.20
N ASP A 46 -52.61 7.01 26.57
CA ASP A 46 -53.19 5.84 27.24
C ASP A 46 -52.16 4.88 27.85
N ARG A 47 -50.91 4.87 27.37
CA ARG A 47 -49.83 4.05 27.96
C ARG A 47 -49.20 4.70 29.19
N ILE A 48 -49.04 6.02 29.19
CA ILE A 48 -48.53 6.77 30.35
C ILE A 48 -49.57 6.69 31.48
N LEU A 49 -50.85 6.94 31.15
CA LEU A 49 -51.99 6.82 32.05
C LEU A 49 -51.99 5.46 32.77
N LYS A 50 -51.96 4.34 32.02
CA LYS A 50 -51.97 2.99 32.59
C LYS A 50 -50.75 2.65 33.46
N ALA A 51 -49.58 3.22 33.16
CA ALA A 51 -48.39 2.99 33.97
C ALA A 51 -48.47 3.72 35.32
N ILE A 52 -48.95 4.97 35.31
CA ILE A 52 -49.24 5.74 36.54
C ILE A 52 -50.36 5.06 37.32
N GLU A 53 -51.45 4.69 36.65
CA GLU A 53 -52.58 3.95 37.23
C GLU A 53 -52.14 2.68 37.96
N SER A 54 -51.23 1.90 37.36
CA SER A 54 -50.70 0.67 37.95
C SER A 54 -49.93 0.94 39.24
N ALA A 55 -49.12 2.01 39.29
CA ALA A 55 -48.42 2.40 40.52
C ALA A 55 -49.38 2.88 41.62
N PHE A 56 -50.39 3.70 41.28
CA PHE A 56 -51.43 4.10 42.24
C PHE A 56 -52.21 2.90 42.82
N ARG A 57 -52.49 1.87 42.00
CA ARG A 57 -53.12 0.62 42.43
C ARG A 57 -52.23 -0.18 43.39
N ASP A 58 -50.95 -0.37 43.07
CA ASP A 58 -49.99 -1.08 43.93
C ASP A 58 -49.82 -0.38 45.29
N THR A 59 -49.64 0.95 45.33
CA THR A 59 -49.48 1.73 46.56
C THR A 59 -50.68 1.62 47.51
N LYS A 60 -51.90 1.49 46.96
CA LYS A 60 -53.14 1.40 47.75
C LYS A 60 -53.69 -0.02 47.88
N LYS A 61 -52.99 -1.04 47.35
CA LYS A 61 -53.37 -2.47 47.35
C LYS A 61 -54.80 -2.72 46.83
N VAL A 62 -55.17 -2.03 45.76
CA VAL A 62 -56.48 -2.20 45.10
C VAL A 62 -56.37 -3.32 44.07
N ASP A 63 -57.31 -4.27 44.10
CA ASP A 63 -57.31 -5.41 43.20
C ASP A 63 -57.53 -5.02 41.73
N LYS A 64 -57.01 -5.83 40.81
CA LYS A 64 -57.01 -5.49 39.37
C LYS A 64 -58.40 -5.52 38.72
N SER A 65 -59.40 -6.10 39.38
CA SER A 65 -60.79 -6.17 38.94
C SER A 65 -61.60 -4.90 39.20
N ASP A 66 -61.16 -4.06 40.15
CA ASP A 66 -62.01 -3.02 40.70
C ASP A 66 -61.82 -1.68 39.99
N SER A 67 -62.91 -0.92 39.84
CA SER A 67 -62.87 0.45 39.36
C SER A 67 -62.19 1.35 40.40
N LEU A 68 -61.19 2.13 39.98
CA LEU A 68 -60.54 3.12 40.84
C LEU A 68 -61.56 4.14 41.39
N PRO A 69 -61.41 4.59 42.65
CA PRO A 69 -62.16 5.72 43.17
C PRO A 69 -62.03 6.95 42.26
N GLU A 70 -63.12 7.69 42.07
CA GLU A 70 -63.16 8.85 41.15
C GLU A 70 -62.06 9.88 41.48
N GLU A 71 -61.81 10.10 42.77
CA GLU A 71 -60.77 11.00 43.29
C GLU A 71 -59.36 10.57 42.87
N MET A 72 -59.06 9.26 42.86
CA MET A 72 -57.78 8.75 42.36
C MET A 72 -57.68 8.82 40.83
N SER A 73 -58.78 8.56 40.13
CA SER A 73 -58.82 8.68 38.67
C SER A 73 -58.58 10.12 38.21
N PHE A 74 -59.10 11.10 38.95
CA PHE A 74 -58.83 12.52 38.74
C PHE A 74 -57.34 12.86 38.92
N ILE A 75 -56.72 12.41 40.02
CA ILE A 75 -55.28 12.61 40.29
C ILE A 75 -54.41 11.95 39.20
N VAL A 76 -54.70 10.70 38.83
CA VAL A 76 -53.96 9.97 37.78
C VAL A 76 -54.03 10.70 36.44
N ASN A 77 -55.19 11.25 36.07
CA ASN A 77 -55.32 12.08 34.87
C ASN A 77 -54.52 13.40 35.00
N GLN A 78 -54.62 14.10 36.13
CA GLN A 78 -53.91 15.37 36.35
C GLN A 78 -52.37 15.21 36.25
N VAL A 79 -51.81 14.18 36.89
CA VAL A 79 -50.37 13.86 36.77
C VAL A 79 -50.01 13.48 35.34
N THR A 80 -50.85 12.69 34.67
CA THR A 80 -50.63 12.29 33.26
C THR A 80 -50.60 13.49 32.32
N ASP A 81 -51.51 14.45 32.49
CA ASP A 81 -51.60 15.62 31.62
C ASP A 81 -50.43 16.60 31.85
N HIS A 82 -49.99 16.77 33.10
CA HIS A 82 -48.78 17.55 33.41
C HIS A 82 -47.51 16.93 32.81
N VAL A 83 -47.35 15.61 32.92
CA VAL A 83 -46.24 14.86 32.27
C VAL A 83 -46.27 15.05 30.76
N ILE A 84 -47.46 14.97 30.13
CA ILE A 84 -47.61 15.14 28.69
C ILE A 84 -47.20 16.55 28.26
N GLU A 85 -47.69 17.60 28.90
CA GLU A 85 -47.35 18.99 28.58
C GLU A 85 -45.82 19.22 28.55
N GLN A 86 -45.10 18.73 29.57
CA GLN A 86 -43.65 18.82 29.66
C GLN A 86 -42.93 18.02 28.55
N LEU A 87 -43.47 16.88 28.13
CA LEU A 87 -42.90 16.06 27.05
C LEU A 87 -43.13 16.69 25.68
N LEU A 88 -44.32 17.24 25.42
CA LEU A 88 -44.64 17.95 24.18
C LEU A 88 -43.76 19.20 24.02
N LEU A 89 -43.54 19.95 25.10
CA LEU A 89 -42.65 21.11 25.11
C LEU A 89 -41.20 20.72 24.73
N ARG A 90 -40.65 19.67 25.36
CA ARG A 90 -39.30 19.17 25.01
C ARG A 90 -39.21 18.67 23.56
N ALA A 91 -40.23 17.98 23.08
CA ALA A 91 -40.26 17.49 21.70
C ALA A 91 -40.35 18.63 20.67
N SER A 92 -41.05 19.72 21.00
CA SER A 92 -41.08 20.93 20.15
C SER A 92 -39.72 21.64 20.05
N GLN A 93 -38.84 21.46 21.04
CA GLN A 93 -37.46 21.94 21.06
C GLN A 93 -36.47 20.97 20.37
N GLY A 94 -36.98 19.98 19.62
CA GLY A 94 -36.17 19.00 18.89
C GLY A 94 -35.65 17.83 19.73
N ALA A 95 -36.02 17.72 21.01
CA ALA A 95 -35.55 16.61 21.85
C ALA A 95 -36.25 15.29 21.47
N CYS A 96 -35.46 14.25 21.21
CA CYS A 96 -35.97 12.90 20.96
C CYS A 96 -36.60 12.31 22.25
N LEU A 97 -37.88 11.93 22.19
CA LEU A 97 -38.55 11.31 23.33
C LEU A 97 -38.15 9.84 23.45
N THR A 98 -37.66 9.46 24.63
CA THR A 98 -37.24 8.09 24.94
C THR A 98 -38.14 7.49 26.02
N VAL A 99 -38.31 6.16 26.04
CA VAL A 99 -39.09 5.51 27.11
C VAL A 99 -38.52 5.85 28.50
N GLU A 100 -37.20 5.89 28.67
CA GLU A 100 -36.58 6.29 29.94
C GLU A 100 -36.89 7.74 30.29
N GLY A 101 -36.70 8.68 29.36
CA GLY A 101 -36.98 10.09 29.60
C GLY A 101 -38.45 10.39 29.91
N ILE A 102 -39.39 9.54 29.46
CA ILE A 102 -40.80 9.58 29.87
C ILE A 102 -40.96 9.04 31.29
N GLN A 103 -40.33 7.90 31.64
CA GLN A 103 -40.38 7.33 32.99
C GLN A 103 -39.76 8.27 34.03
N ASP A 104 -38.60 8.85 33.74
CA ASP A 104 -37.93 9.83 34.60
C ASP A 104 -38.78 11.10 34.75
N MET A 105 -39.51 11.53 33.69
CA MET A 105 -40.46 12.65 33.78
C MET A 105 -41.66 12.32 34.66
N VAL A 106 -42.18 11.09 34.60
CA VAL A 106 -43.25 10.61 35.50
C VAL A 106 -42.77 10.62 36.95
N GLU A 107 -41.57 10.10 37.23
CA GLU A 107 -40.98 10.10 38.57
C GLU A 107 -40.80 11.51 39.12
N VAL A 108 -40.19 12.42 38.35
CA VAL A 108 -40.02 13.83 38.74
C VAL A 108 -41.37 14.53 38.95
N SER A 109 -42.39 14.23 38.15
CA SER A 109 -43.72 14.85 38.27
C SER A 109 -44.47 14.34 39.50
N LEU A 110 -44.46 13.02 39.75
CA LEU A 110 -45.03 12.43 40.98
C LEU A 110 -44.37 12.99 42.24
N MET A 111 -43.04 13.13 42.25
CA MET A 111 -42.30 13.73 43.36
C MET A 111 -42.63 15.22 43.55
N LYS A 112 -42.71 16.01 42.47
CA LYS A 112 -43.05 17.45 42.54
C LYS A 112 -44.48 17.71 43.02
N MET A 113 -45.41 16.80 42.71
CA MET A 113 -46.81 16.90 43.13
C MET A 113 -47.07 16.28 44.53
N GLY A 114 -46.01 15.85 45.23
CA GLY A 114 -46.07 15.36 46.63
C GLY A 114 -46.40 13.86 46.79
N TYR A 115 -46.57 13.11 45.70
CA TYR A 115 -46.94 11.69 45.70
C TYR A 115 -45.70 10.77 45.85
N HIS A 116 -44.96 10.95 46.95
CA HIS A 116 -43.68 10.25 47.20
C HIS A 116 -43.84 8.73 47.39
N ASP A 117 -44.96 8.28 47.95
CA ASP A 117 -45.30 6.85 48.10
C ASP A 117 -45.50 6.20 46.72
N VAL A 118 -46.32 6.82 45.87
CA VAL A 118 -46.57 6.35 44.50
C VAL A 118 -45.32 6.43 43.62
N ALA A 119 -44.49 7.47 43.76
CA ALA A 119 -43.23 7.58 43.02
C ALA A 119 -42.29 6.41 43.32
N ARG A 120 -42.17 6.00 44.59
CA ARG A 120 -41.35 4.84 44.99
C ARG A 120 -41.89 3.55 44.38
N ASP A 121 -43.19 3.32 44.44
CA ASP A 121 -43.78 2.08 43.96
C ASP A 121 -43.78 2.02 42.41
N TYR A 122 -43.86 3.18 41.72
CA TYR A 122 -43.61 3.31 40.28
C TYR A 122 -42.16 2.92 39.91
N ILE A 123 -41.16 3.31 40.70
CA ILE A 123 -39.76 2.90 40.50
C ILE A 123 -39.61 1.37 40.64
N ILE A 124 -40.26 0.77 41.64
CA ILE A 124 -40.26 -0.70 41.83
C ILE A 124 -40.97 -1.41 40.67
N TYR A 125 -42.08 -0.87 40.18
CA TYR A 125 -42.78 -1.36 38.98
C TYR A 125 -41.89 -1.27 37.72
N ARG A 126 -41.12 -0.18 37.56
CA ARG A 126 -40.13 0.00 36.48
C ARG A 126 -39.01 -1.02 36.55
N ASP A 127 -38.39 -1.21 37.72
CA ASP A 127 -37.23 -2.09 37.88
C ASP A 127 -37.60 -3.59 37.82
N SER A 128 -38.79 -3.97 38.29
CA SER A 128 -39.31 -5.34 38.08
C SER A 128 -39.56 -5.65 36.59
N HIS A 129 -40.11 -4.70 35.82
CA HIS A 129 -40.29 -4.84 34.35
C HIS A 129 -38.98 -4.77 33.54
N LYS A 130 -37.90 -4.32 34.16
CA LYS A 130 -36.53 -4.25 33.63
C LYS A 130 -35.75 -5.55 33.88
N ALA A 131 -36.01 -6.24 35.00
CA ALA A 131 -35.40 -7.54 35.31
C ALA A 131 -35.92 -8.70 34.44
N LEU A 132 -37.19 -8.67 34.01
CA LEU A 132 -37.85 -9.77 33.28
C LEU A 132 -37.34 -10.06 31.84
N ARG A 133 -36.23 -9.46 31.38
CA ARG A 133 -35.72 -9.57 29.99
C ARG A 133 -34.19 -9.56 29.92
N GLU A 134 -33.57 -10.72 30.15
CA GLU A 134 -32.10 -10.87 30.19
C GLU A 134 -31.40 -10.85 28.82
N ASP A 135 -32.09 -11.17 27.72
CA ASP A 135 -31.50 -11.26 26.35
C ASP A 135 -31.39 -9.89 25.65
N SER A 136 -30.93 -8.87 26.38
CA SER A 136 -30.90 -7.47 25.92
C SER A 136 -29.57 -7.13 25.24
N PRO A 137 -29.56 -6.55 24.02
CA PRO A 137 -28.32 -6.17 23.30
C PRO A 137 -27.50 -5.07 23.99
N GLN A 138 -27.96 -4.52 25.12
CA GLN A 138 -27.29 -3.48 25.91
C GLN A 138 -26.05 -3.97 26.69
N ASN A 139 -25.79 -5.29 26.71
CA ASN A 139 -24.60 -5.86 27.35
C ASN A 139 -23.36 -5.89 26.46
N LEU A 140 -23.47 -5.56 25.17
CA LEU A 140 -22.32 -5.48 24.26
C LEU A 140 -21.45 -4.25 24.56
N LYS A 141 -20.13 -4.41 24.45
CA LYS A 141 -19.15 -3.31 24.55
C LYS A 141 -18.76 -2.84 23.14
N ILE A 142 -18.66 -1.52 22.95
CA ILE A 142 -18.09 -0.86 21.77
C ILE A 142 -16.84 -0.10 22.22
N GLU A 143 -15.76 -0.17 21.45
CA GLU A 143 -14.61 0.72 21.57
C GLU A 143 -14.78 1.97 20.69
N ARG A 144 -14.50 3.14 21.27
CA ARG A 144 -14.48 4.44 20.59
C ARG A 144 -13.09 4.77 20.03
N ALA A 145 -12.99 5.81 19.21
CA ALA A 145 -11.71 6.28 18.65
C ALA A 145 -10.66 6.62 19.73
N ASP A 146 -11.08 7.10 20.90
CA ASP A 146 -10.24 7.40 22.07
C ASP A 146 -9.82 6.15 22.89
N ARG A 147 -10.05 4.93 22.36
CA ARG A 147 -9.90 3.62 23.02
C ARG A 147 -10.76 3.45 24.30
N SER A 148 -11.67 4.39 24.59
CA SER A 148 -12.62 4.24 25.69
C SER A 148 -13.73 3.26 25.31
N HIS A 149 -14.22 2.53 26.32
CA HIS A 149 -15.24 1.52 26.14
C HIS A 149 -16.62 2.09 26.51
N ALA A 150 -17.59 1.96 25.60
CA ALA A 150 -18.99 2.33 25.81
C ALA A 150 -19.90 1.10 25.68
N ARG A 151 -21.09 1.14 26.30
CA ARG A 151 -22.11 0.10 26.07
C ARG A 151 -22.84 0.34 24.76
N PHE A 152 -23.16 -0.73 24.05
CA PHE A 152 -23.98 -0.68 22.85
C PHE A 152 -25.39 -0.19 23.17
N ASN A 153 -25.86 0.79 22.41
CA ASN A 153 -27.18 1.37 22.60
C ASN A 153 -27.89 1.53 21.24
N PRO A 154 -28.86 0.64 20.91
CA PRO A 154 -29.68 0.73 19.71
C PRO A 154 -30.34 2.09 19.47
N MET A 155 -30.62 2.84 20.55
CA MET A 155 -31.28 4.14 20.48
C MET A 155 -30.38 5.21 19.84
N LYS A 156 -29.05 5.08 19.93
CA LYS A 156 -28.11 5.97 19.24
C LYS A 156 -28.09 5.72 17.73
N ILE A 157 -28.28 4.47 17.31
CA ILE A 157 -28.38 4.09 15.89
C ILE A 157 -29.68 4.66 15.30
N ALA A 158 -30.82 4.42 15.96
CA ALA A 158 -32.10 4.99 15.56
C ALA A 158 -32.05 6.53 15.45
N SER A 159 -31.46 7.21 16.44
CA SER A 159 -31.29 8.67 16.44
C SER A 159 -30.38 9.18 15.31
N ALA A 160 -29.29 8.47 15.00
CA ALA A 160 -28.38 8.84 13.91
C ALA A 160 -29.02 8.66 12.53
N ILE A 161 -29.78 7.57 12.33
CA ILE A 161 -30.53 7.33 11.09
C ILE A 161 -31.67 8.35 10.97
N GLU A 162 -32.44 8.63 12.04
CA GLU A 162 -33.50 9.65 12.02
C GLU A 162 -32.94 11.04 11.72
N HIS A 163 -31.78 11.41 12.28
CA HIS A 163 -31.08 12.65 11.94
C HIS A 163 -30.77 12.73 10.44
N ALA A 164 -30.17 11.68 9.86
CA ALA A 164 -29.88 11.62 8.43
C ALA A 164 -31.12 11.80 7.56
N PHE A 165 -32.23 11.12 7.89
CA PHE A 165 -33.51 11.28 7.17
C PHE A 165 -34.08 12.69 7.27
N ARG A 166 -33.99 13.35 8.43
CA ARG A 166 -34.46 14.73 8.62
C ARG A 166 -33.62 15.75 7.87
N THR A 167 -32.29 15.61 7.94
CA THR A 167 -31.34 16.46 7.21
C THR A 167 -31.54 16.35 5.70
N SER A 168 -31.57 15.12 5.17
CA SER A 168 -31.70 14.84 3.73
C SER A 168 -33.05 15.27 3.13
N LYS A 169 -34.13 15.25 3.92
CA LYS A 169 -35.50 15.64 3.48
C LYS A 169 -35.96 17.01 3.98
N HIS A 170 -35.09 17.79 4.63
CA HIS A 170 -35.41 19.11 5.23
C HIS A 170 -36.71 19.13 6.05
N VAL A 171 -36.90 18.14 6.93
CA VAL A 171 -38.15 17.98 7.70
C VAL A 171 -38.14 18.81 8.98
N GLU A 172 -38.79 19.98 8.95
CA GLU A 172 -39.10 20.79 10.14
C GLU A 172 -40.40 20.31 10.80
N GLY A 173 -40.33 19.28 11.63
CA GLY A 173 -41.50 18.76 12.35
C GLY A 173 -41.39 17.29 12.79
N PRO A 174 -42.51 16.66 13.20
CA PRO A 174 -42.55 15.24 13.51
C PRO A 174 -42.31 14.39 12.25
N SER A 175 -41.45 13.38 12.36
CA SER A 175 -41.15 12.43 11.28
C SER A 175 -42.42 11.75 10.77
N SER A 176 -42.60 11.71 9.44
CA SER A 176 -43.74 11.00 8.82
C SER A 176 -43.72 9.48 9.09
N GLU A 177 -44.88 8.83 9.03
CA GLU A 177 -45.03 7.39 9.27
C GLU A 177 -44.09 6.54 8.40
N GLN A 178 -43.94 6.90 7.12
CA GLN A 178 -43.01 6.26 6.19
C GLN A 178 -41.52 6.40 6.61
N ILE A 179 -41.13 7.54 7.17
CA ILE A 179 -39.76 7.73 7.70
C ILE A 179 -39.56 6.89 8.96
N ILE A 180 -40.57 6.82 9.82
CA ILE A 180 -40.53 6.02 11.06
C ILE A 180 -40.38 4.52 10.73
N GLU A 181 -41.12 4.01 9.75
CA GLU A 181 -40.99 2.63 9.27
C GLU A 181 -39.61 2.36 8.67
N ALA A 182 -39.08 3.26 7.84
CA ALA A 182 -37.74 3.15 7.26
C ALA A 182 -36.64 3.14 8.33
N VAL A 183 -36.66 4.10 9.27
CA VAL A 183 -35.70 4.18 10.39
C VAL A 183 -35.78 2.90 11.24
N ASN A 184 -36.99 2.40 11.50
CA ASN A 184 -37.19 1.16 12.26
C ASN A 184 -36.60 -0.07 11.54
N LEU A 185 -36.85 -0.21 10.23
CA LEU A 185 -36.35 -1.32 9.41
C LEU A 185 -34.83 -1.34 9.35
N ILE A 186 -34.20 -0.19 9.06
CA ILE A 186 -32.75 -0.04 9.00
C ILE A 186 -32.14 -0.29 10.39
N THR A 187 -32.68 0.32 11.46
CA THR A 187 -32.19 0.11 12.83
C THR A 187 -32.23 -1.36 13.23
N GLN A 188 -33.30 -2.09 12.89
CA GLN A 188 -33.40 -3.53 13.18
C GLN A 188 -32.35 -4.34 12.40
N LYS A 189 -32.14 -4.03 11.11
CA LYS A 189 -31.11 -4.70 10.29
C LYS A 189 -29.69 -4.44 10.81
N VAL A 190 -29.35 -3.19 11.13
CA VAL A 190 -28.05 -2.82 11.75
C VAL A 190 -27.86 -3.53 13.08
N VAL A 191 -28.84 -3.48 14.00
CA VAL A 191 -28.73 -4.12 15.32
C VAL A 191 -28.61 -5.64 15.19
N ALA A 192 -29.35 -6.29 14.29
CA ALA A 192 -29.23 -7.73 14.05
C ALA A 192 -27.84 -8.12 13.55
N LYS A 193 -27.25 -7.34 12.61
CA LYS A 193 -25.92 -7.60 12.07
C LYS A 193 -24.82 -7.35 13.11
N VAL A 194 -24.91 -6.27 13.90
CA VAL A 194 -23.96 -6.00 14.99
C VAL A 194 -24.02 -7.08 16.09
N VAL A 195 -25.21 -7.58 16.45
CA VAL A 195 -25.36 -8.71 17.39
C VAL A 195 -24.78 -10.00 16.80
N ALA A 196 -24.91 -10.24 15.49
CA ALA A 196 -24.29 -11.38 14.83
C ALA A 196 -22.75 -11.31 14.84
N ILE A 197 -22.18 -10.13 14.56
CA ILE A 197 -20.73 -9.88 14.64
C ILE A 197 -20.22 -10.04 16.09
N ALA A 198 -20.95 -9.55 17.08
CA ALA A 198 -20.57 -9.74 18.48
C ALA A 198 -20.49 -11.22 18.90
N LYS A 199 -21.34 -12.08 18.32
CA LYS A 199 -21.35 -13.53 18.60
C LYS A 199 -20.14 -14.29 18.04
N THR A 200 -19.37 -13.71 17.11
CA THR A 200 -18.12 -14.32 16.63
C THR A 200 -16.92 -14.02 17.54
N GLY A 201 -17.09 -13.19 18.57
CA GLY A 201 -16.02 -12.74 19.46
C GLY A 201 -15.21 -11.56 18.94
N GLN A 202 -15.58 -10.98 17.79
CA GLN A 202 -14.93 -9.79 17.25
C GLN A 202 -15.25 -8.54 18.10
N LEU A 203 -14.23 -7.72 18.33
CA LEU A 203 -14.34 -6.49 19.11
C LEU A 203 -15.05 -5.41 18.27
N LEU A 204 -16.10 -4.80 18.80
CA LEU A 204 -16.92 -3.82 18.08
C LEU A 204 -16.31 -2.42 18.18
N HIS A 205 -16.02 -1.79 17.05
CA HIS A 205 -15.62 -0.38 16.97
C HIS A 205 -16.78 0.50 16.49
N VAL A 206 -16.82 1.77 16.90
CA VAL A 206 -17.86 2.73 16.45
C VAL A 206 -17.91 2.87 14.92
N ALA A 207 -16.75 2.87 14.25
CA ALA A 207 -16.66 2.96 12.78
C ALA A 207 -17.45 1.84 12.08
N MET A 208 -17.31 0.58 12.53
CA MET A 208 -18.04 -0.56 11.95
C MET A 208 -19.57 -0.43 12.08
N ILE A 209 -20.06 0.26 13.12
CA ILE A 209 -21.49 0.54 13.28
C ILE A 209 -21.95 1.63 12.30
N GLN A 210 -21.09 2.61 11.99
CA GLN A 210 -21.36 3.63 10.97
C GLN A 210 -21.33 3.02 9.56
N ASP A 211 -20.35 2.18 9.26
CA ASP A 211 -20.26 1.43 8.00
C ASP A 211 -21.51 0.55 7.78
N GLU A 212 -22.02 -0.09 8.84
CA GLU A 212 -23.26 -0.88 8.78
C GLU A 212 -24.50 0.01 8.54
N ILE A 213 -24.57 1.20 9.15
CA ILE A 213 -25.66 2.15 8.90
C ILE A 213 -25.65 2.59 7.42
N GLU A 214 -24.49 2.90 6.87
CA GLU A 214 -24.31 3.25 5.46
C GLU A 214 -24.71 2.10 4.53
N GLN A 215 -24.23 0.89 4.82
CA GLN A 215 -24.58 -0.30 4.03
C GLN A 215 -26.10 -0.54 4.04
N GLN A 216 -26.76 -0.50 5.20
CA GLN A 216 -28.20 -0.73 5.28
C GLN A 216 -29.01 0.40 4.63
N LEU A 217 -28.59 1.67 4.73
CA LEU A 217 -29.20 2.78 3.99
C LEU A 217 -29.13 2.58 2.46
N MET A 218 -28.00 2.07 1.95
CA MET A 218 -27.85 1.75 0.53
C MET A 218 -28.66 0.52 0.10
N CYS A 219 -28.66 -0.55 0.90
CA CYS A 219 -29.39 -1.79 0.58
C CYS A 219 -30.92 -1.57 0.50
N GLU A 220 -31.47 -0.69 1.35
CA GLU A 220 -32.90 -0.33 1.29
C GLU A 220 -33.21 0.78 0.25
N GLY A 221 -32.23 1.21 -0.55
CA GLY A 221 -32.43 2.17 -1.65
C GLY A 221 -32.46 3.65 -1.25
N PHE A 222 -32.12 4.01 -0.01
CA PHE A 222 -32.11 5.39 0.47
C PHE A 222 -30.81 6.13 0.13
N PHE A 223 -30.39 6.10 -1.14
CA PHE A 223 -29.09 6.58 -1.61
C PHE A 223 -28.79 8.05 -1.26
N HIS A 224 -29.79 8.94 -1.31
CA HIS A 224 -29.62 10.34 -0.91
C HIS A 224 -29.32 10.47 0.58
N VAL A 225 -30.05 9.73 1.43
CA VAL A 225 -29.86 9.73 2.89
C VAL A 225 -28.50 9.11 3.25
N ALA A 226 -28.09 8.05 2.54
CA ALA A 226 -26.76 7.44 2.69
C ALA A 226 -25.64 8.44 2.35
N LYS A 227 -25.77 9.15 1.22
CA LYS A 227 -24.81 10.18 0.80
C LYS A 227 -24.67 11.28 1.84
N ASP A 228 -25.78 11.81 2.33
CA ASP A 228 -25.76 12.93 3.28
C ASP A 228 -25.17 12.50 4.64
N PHE A 229 -25.44 11.26 5.08
CA PHE A 229 -24.81 10.66 6.26
C PHE A 229 -23.29 10.48 6.09
N ILE A 230 -22.83 10.02 4.93
CA ILE A 230 -21.40 9.88 4.61
C ILE A 230 -20.70 11.24 4.63
N LEU A 231 -21.31 12.29 4.06
CA LEU A 231 -20.75 13.64 4.06
C LEU A 231 -20.69 14.23 5.48
N GLU A 232 -21.73 14.02 6.30
CA GLU A 232 -21.74 14.45 7.70
C GLU A 232 -20.68 13.72 8.54
N ARG A 233 -20.46 12.42 8.27
CA ARG A 233 -19.41 11.59 8.89
C ARG A 233 -18.02 12.07 8.48
N ALA A 234 -17.78 12.28 7.18
CA ALA A 234 -16.50 12.73 6.65
C ALA A 234 -16.10 14.09 7.23
N SER A 235 -17.01 15.08 7.21
CA SER A 235 -16.75 16.41 7.77
C SER A 235 -16.39 16.37 9.26
N LYS A 236 -17.04 15.50 10.05
CA LYS A 236 -16.68 15.30 11.47
C LYS A 236 -15.34 14.59 11.65
N GLY A 237 -14.98 13.71 10.71
CA GLY A 237 -13.65 13.10 10.61
C GLY A 237 -12.58 14.15 10.36
N ASP A 238 -12.71 14.94 9.30
CA ASP A 238 -11.76 15.99 8.91
C ASP A 238 -11.52 16.99 10.06
N LEU A 239 -12.58 17.43 10.74
CA LEU A 239 -12.49 18.28 11.92
C LEU A 239 -11.74 17.62 13.09
N SER A 240 -11.91 16.31 13.30
CA SER A 240 -11.13 15.58 14.31
C SER A 240 -9.65 15.41 13.92
N THR A 241 -9.36 15.16 12.64
CA THR A 241 -8.00 15.08 12.12
C THR A 241 -7.29 16.43 12.20
N GLN A 242 -7.95 17.53 11.83
CA GLN A 242 -7.40 18.89 11.99
C GLN A 242 -7.10 19.23 13.46
N LEU A 243 -8.00 18.86 14.39
CA LEU A 243 -7.79 19.07 15.83
C LEU A 243 -6.72 18.14 16.44
N GLU A 244 -6.38 17.04 15.79
CA GLU A 244 -5.24 16.19 16.13
C GLU A 244 -3.94 16.74 15.53
N GLU A 245 -3.96 17.19 14.27
CA GLU A 245 -2.84 17.86 13.59
C GLU A 245 -2.41 19.14 14.34
N GLU A 246 -3.36 19.99 14.76
CA GLU A 246 -3.08 21.19 15.58
C GLU A 246 -2.48 20.85 16.96
N LYS A 247 -2.74 19.66 17.50
CA LYS A 247 -2.15 19.18 18.77
C LYS A 247 -0.85 18.40 18.56
N SER A 248 -0.60 17.91 17.34
CA SER A 248 0.58 17.13 16.97
C SER A 248 1.61 17.94 16.19
N HIS A 249 1.70 19.25 16.42
CA HIS A 249 2.83 20.08 16.04
C HIS A 249 3.75 20.36 17.26
N PRO A 250 4.54 19.38 17.73
CA PRO A 250 5.83 19.74 18.32
C PRO A 250 6.67 20.42 17.22
N ASN A 251 7.65 21.24 17.61
CA ASN A 251 8.59 21.86 16.68
C ASN A 251 9.09 20.86 15.62
N LYS A 252 9.26 21.31 14.38
CA LYS A 252 10.05 20.62 13.34
C LYS A 252 11.57 20.69 13.64
N ASP A 253 11.95 20.46 14.89
CA ASP A 253 13.33 20.27 15.31
C ASP A 253 13.75 18.83 14.95
N GLN A 254 14.19 18.70 13.69
CA GLN A 254 14.96 17.61 13.08
C GLN A 254 14.97 16.27 13.82
N ARG A 255 14.25 15.26 13.29
CA ARG A 255 14.37 13.88 13.78
C ARG A 255 15.84 13.43 13.71
N GLN A 256 16.32 12.79 14.76
CA GLN A 256 17.64 12.16 14.79
C GLN A 256 17.48 10.64 14.86
N PHE A 257 18.22 9.93 14.02
CA PHE A 257 18.19 8.48 13.95
C PHE A 257 19.54 7.92 14.40
N ILE A 258 19.50 6.88 15.23
CA ILE A 258 20.68 6.13 15.66
C ILE A 258 20.91 5.02 14.65
N ILE A 259 22.05 5.05 13.99
CA ILE A 259 22.45 4.08 12.96
C ILE A 259 23.75 3.37 13.35
N ILE A 260 23.93 2.15 12.86
CA ILE A 260 25.16 1.38 13.03
C ILE A 260 26.07 1.56 11.81
N ASN A 261 27.31 2.00 12.04
CA ASN A 261 28.33 2.15 10.99
C ASN A 261 28.94 0.79 10.59
N GLN A 262 29.86 0.78 9.61
CA GLN A 262 30.53 -0.45 9.17
C GLN A 262 31.36 -1.16 10.26
N ASP A 263 31.84 -0.41 11.26
CA ASP A 263 32.63 -0.91 12.40
C ASP A 263 31.77 -1.37 13.59
N GLY A 264 30.44 -1.35 13.47
CA GLY A 264 29.51 -1.70 14.56
C GLY A 264 29.29 -0.60 15.60
N GLN A 265 29.80 0.61 15.39
CA GLN A 265 29.63 1.76 16.28
C GLN A 265 28.33 2.51 15.99
N LYS A 266 27.66 3.00 17.05
CA LYS A 266 26.46 3.83 16.94
C LYS A 266 26.85 5.25 16.52
N LYS A 267 26.24 5.74 15.44
CA LYS A 267 26.41 7.06 14.85
C LYS A 267 25.03 7.72 14.75
N PHE A 268 24.96 9.04 14.91
CA PHE A 268 23.73 9.78 14.68
C PHE A 268 23.69 10.27 13.23
N ILE A 269 22.52 10.17 12.59
CA ILE A 269 22.22 10.84 11.34
C ILE A 269 21.01 11.75 11.54
N SER A 270 21.12 13.00 11.09
CA SER A 270 20.00 13.94 11.19
C SER A 270 19.08 13.82 9.98
N GLU A 271 17.81 14.15 10.19
CA GLU A 271 16.84 14.36 9.12
C GLU A 271 17.34 15.39 8.07
N PHE A 272 18.11 16.40 8.50
CA PHE A 272 18.71 17.38 7.61
C PHE A 272 19.73 16.77 6.65
N ASP A 273 20.60 15.86 7.13
CA ASP A 273 21.58 15.16 6.29
C ASP A 273 20.89 14.27 5.25
N LEU A 274 19.83 13.56 5.65
CA LEU A 274 19.01 12.73 4.78
C LEU A 274 18.28 13.57 3.73
N HIS A 275 17.65 14.67 4.14
CA HIS A 275 16.98 15.62 3.25
C HIS A 275 17.95 16.20 2.23
N HIS A 276 19.15 16.61 2.67
CA HIS A 276 20.19 17.15 1.79
C HIS A 276 20.59 16.14 0.70
N ARG A 277 20.84 14.86 1.05
CA ARG A 277 21.14 13.79 0.09
C ARG A 277 20.00 13.58 -0.91
N ILE A 278 18.76 13.45 -0.44
CA ILE A 278 17.58 13.23 -1.28
C ILE A 278 17.35 14.42 -2.21
N ARG A 279 17.45 15.65 -1.70
CA ARG A 279 17.31 16.89 -2.48
C ARG A 279 18.40 17.01 -3.54
N PHE A 280 19.65 16.66 -3.21
CA PHE A 280 20.74 16.64 -4.19
C PHE A 280 20.51 15.60 -5.30
N ALA A 281 19.86 14.48 -5.00
CA ALA A 281 19.42 13.51 -6.01
C ALA A 281 18.21 14.01 -6.84
N CYS A 282 17.36 14.88 -6.31
CA CYS A 282 16.25 15.49 -7.04
C CYS A 282 16.67 16.64 -7.97
N ARG A 283 17.93 17.11 -7.93
CA ARG A 283 18.42 18.29 -8.68
C ARG A 283 17.96 18.35 -10.14
N GLY A 284 17.31 19.44 -10.53
CA GLY A 284 16.84 19.66 -11.90
C GLY A 284 15.66 18.76 -12.32
N LEU A 285 14.99 18.14 -11.34
CA LEU A 285 13.74 17.40 -11.47
C LEU A 285 12.72 17.88 -10.42
N ASP A 286 12.98 19.04 -9.79
CA ASP A 286 12.23 19.58 -8.65
C ASP A 286 10.75 19.91 -8.99
N ASP A 287 10.43 20.14 -10.27
CA ASP A 287 9.06 20.39 -10.76
C ASP A 287 8.18 19.13 -10.77
N VAL A 288 8.79 17.94 -10.82
CA VAL A 288 8.10 16.63 -10.95
C VAL A 288 8.42 15.66 -9.82
N THR A 289 9.40 15.97 -8.96
CA THR A 289 9.80 15.13 -7.83
C THR A 289 9.79 15.92 -6.52
N SER A 290 9.23 15.31 -5.46
CA SER A 290 9.23 15.89 -4.11
C SER A 290 10.24 15.18 -3.20
N ALA A 291 11.26 15.92 -2.77
CA ALA A 291 12.25 15.45 -1.79
C ALA A 291 11.63 15.22 -0.40
N ASP A 292 10.73 16.10 0.04
CA ASP A 292 10.01 15.97 1.32
C ASP A 292 9.17 14.68 1.35
N SER A 293 8.42 14.43 0.27
CA SER A 293 7.60 13.22 0.14
C SER A 293 8.44 11.95 0.03
N LEU A 294 9.68 12.02 -0.50
CA LEU A 294 10.62 10.89 -0.47
C LEU A 294 11.22 10.65 0.91
N LEU A 295 11.56 11.72 1.64
CA LEU A 295 12.09 11.63 2.99
C LEU A 295 11.09 10.94 3.93
N GLU A 296 9.83 11.38 3.95
CA GLU A 296 8.80 10.73 4.77
C GLU A 296 8.59 9.26 4.41
N GLU A 297 8.62 8.92 3.12
CA GLU A 297 8.47 7.53 2.68
C GLU A 297 9.68 6.66 3.06
N SER A 298 10.89 7.22 3.04
CA SER A 298 12.10 6.55 3.51
C SER A 298 12.06 6.33 5.02
N VAL A 299 11.77 7.38 5.81
CA VAL A 299 11.76 7.36 7.28
C VAL A 299 10.74 6.38 7.86
N LYS A 300 9.59 6.14 7.19
CA LYS A 300 8.63 5.08 7.58
C LYS A 300 9.24 3.68 7.67
N ASN A 301 10.32 3.42 6.93
CA ASN A 301 11.00 2.12 6.89
C ASN A 301 12.16 2.01 7.89
N PHE A 302 12.40 3.04 8.71
CA PHE A 302 13.52 3.05 9.66
C PHE A 302 13.14 2.33 10.96
N TYR A 303 14.11 1.65 11.56
CA TYR A 303 14.00 0.94 12.83
C TYR A 303 15.21 1.21 13.73
N GLU A 304 15.10 0.86 15.01
CA GLU A 304 16.19 1.00 15.97
C GLU A 304 17.40 0.13 15.56
N ASP A 305 18.62 0.69 15.66
CA ASP A 305 19.88 0.00 15.32
C ASP A 305 20.01 -0.45 13.84
N MET A 306 19.33 0.25 12.93
CA MET A 306 19.47 0.13 11.48
C MET A 306 20.89 0.45 11.00
N LYS A 307 21.43 -0.30 10.02
CA LYS A 307 22.78 -0.04 9.48
C LYS A 307 22.80 1.14 8.50
N GLU A 308 23.94 1.83 8.39
CA GLU A 308 24.11 2.93 7.42
C GLU A 308 23.85 2.50 5.96
N SER A 309 24.20 1.25 5.60
CA SER A 309 23.87 0.67 4.29
C SER A 309 22.38 0.35 4.11
N GLU A 310 21.66 0.02 5.18
CA GLU A 310 20.22 -0.23 5.15
C GLU A 310 19.44 1.09 4.98
N VAL A 311 19.92 2.19 5.58
CA VAL A 311 19.39 3.55 5.37
C VAL A 311 19.54 4.00 3.92
N ASP A 312 20.70 3.78 3.31
CA ASP A 312 20.90 4.07 1.88
C ASP A 312 19.96 3.25 0.99
N GLN A 313 19.76 1.96 1.30
CA GLN A 313 18.80 1.11 0.60
C GLN A 313 17.35 1.59 0.79
N ALA A 314 16.96 2.04 1.98
CA ALA A 314 15.63 2.60 2.24
C ALA A 314 15.36 3.85 1.37
N ASN A 315 16.34 4.76 1.26
CA ASN A 315 16.25 5.92 0.38
C ASN A 315 16.08 5.53 -1.10
N ILE A 316 16.88 4.56 -1.57
CA ILE A 316 16.82 4.06 -2.96
C ILE A 316 15.48 3.35 -3.22
N MET A 317 14.98 2.55 -2.27
CA MET A 317 13.69 1.86 -2.36
C MET A 317 12.51 2.82 -2.38
N ALA A 318 12.52 3.86 -1.53
CA ALA A 318 11.49 4.91 -1.52
C ALA A 318 11.42 5.65 -2.86
N ALA A 319 12.57 5.96 -3.47
CA ALA A 319 12.62 6.54 -4.81
C ALA A 319 12.14 5.54 -5.88
N ARG A 320 12.58 4.27 -5.81
CA ARG A 320 12.20 3.22 -6.76
C ARG A 320 10.69 2.96 -6.76
N ALA A 321 10.03 2.98 -5.60
CA ALA A 321 8.59 2.77 -5.48
C ALA A 321 7.77 3.85 -6.23
N LYS A 322 8.29 5.07 -6.37
CA LYS A 322 7.62 6.17 -7.07
C LYS A 322 7.85 6.20 -8.58
N ILE A 323 8.67 5.32 -9.14
CA ILE A 323 8.91 5.22 -10.60
C ILE A 323 7.61 4.92 -11.37
N GLU A 324 6.67 4.18 -10.76
CA GLU A 324 5.35 3.89 -11.34
C GLU A 324 4.47 5.14 -11.45
N VAL A 325 4.64 6.10 -10.54
CA VAL A 325 3.88 7.36 -10.51
C VAL A 325 4.52 8.41 -11.41
N GLU A 326 5.84 8.54 -11.38
CA GLU A 326 6.60 9.50 -12.19
C GLU A 326 7.97 8.89 -12.60
N PRO A 327 8.21 8.64 -13.91
CA PRO A 327 9.46 8.07 -14.42
C PRO A 327 10.75 8.80 -14.01
N ALA A 328 10.72 10.10 -13.74
CA ALA A 328 11.87 10.89 -13.28
C ALA A 328 12.49 10.35 -11.98
N TYR A 329 11.71 9.69 -11.11
CA TYR A 329 12.24 9.02 -9.93
C TYR A 329 13.25 7.90 -10.26
N SER A 330 13.28 7.38 -11.49
CA SER A 330 14.30 6.43 -11.96
C SER A 330 15.69 7.06 -12.01
N LYS A 331 15.79 8.38 -12.30
CA LYS A 331 17.04 9.13 -12.19
C LYS A 331 17.38 9.46 -10.74
N VAL A 332 16.38 9.80 -9.91
CA VAL A 332 16.60 10.07 -8.48
C VAL A 332 17.14 8.83 -7.77
N ALA A 333 16.55 7.64 -8.01
CA ALA A 333 17.04 6.38 -7.49
C ALA A 333 18.46 6.03 -8.01
N ALA A 334 18.77 6.33 -9.27
CA ALA A 334 20.13 6.18 -9.81
C ALA A 334 21.12 7.10 -9.08
N ARG A 335 20.78 8.37 -8.85
CA ARG A 335 21.64 9.35 -8.16
C ARG A 335 21.86 9.02 -6.68
N LEU A 336 20.88 8.43 -6.01
CA LEU A 336 21.03 7.93 -4.64
C LEU A 336 22.00 6.74 -4.60
N LEU A 337 21.86 5.77 -5.53
CA LEU A 337 22.81 4.67 -5.67
C LEU A 337 24.23 5.16 -6.04
N LEU A 338 24.33 6.21 -6.85
CA LEU A 338 25.59 6.84 -7.24
C LEU A 338 26.29 7.51 -6.04
N ASP A 339 25.56 8.15 -5.14
CA ASP A 339 26.10 8.70 -3.89
C ASP A 339 26.65 7.60 -2.97
N THR A 340 25.93 6.49 -2.80
CA THR A 340 26.45 5.31 -2.09
C THR A 340 27.72 4.77 -2.76
N LEU A 341 27.75 4.69 -4.09
CA LEU A 341 28.91 4.21 -4.85
C LEU A 341 30.14 5.13 -4.71
N TYR A 342 29.97 6.45 -4.74
CA TYR A 342 31.08 7.39 -4.52
C TYR A 342 31.60 7.34 -3.08
N ARG A 343 30.71 7.20 -2.07
CA ARG A 343 31.12 6.97 -0.68
C ARG A 343 31.85 5.65 -0.50
N GLU A 344 31.43 4.61 -1.21
CA GLU A 344 32.08 3.30 -1.22
C GLU A 344 33.48 3.38 -1.86
N THR A 345 33.59 3.92 -3.07
CA THR A 345 34.84 3.93 -3.88
C THR A 345 35.83 5.01 -3.47
N LEU A 346 35.37 6.27 -3.41
CA LEU A 346 36.20 7.47 -3.21
C LEU A 346 36.20 7.99 -1.77
N GLY A 347 35.27 7.54 -0.93
CA GLY A 347 35.12 8.01 0.45
C GLY A 347 34.42 9.37 0.59
N ILE A 348 33.84 9.91 -0.48
CA ILE A 348 33.17 11.23 -0.52
C ILE A 348 31.75 11.14 -1.07
N ALA A 349 30.90 12.09 -0.70
CA ALA A 349 29.51 12.17 -1.17
C ALA A 349 29.40 12.75 -2.59
N ALA A 350 28.30 12.47 -3.28
CA ALA A 350 28.01 13.03 -4.60
C ALA A 350 27.82 14.55 -4.60
N SER A 351 27.49 15.15 -3.46
CA SER A 351 27.36 16.60 -3.29
C SER A 351 28.68 17.31 -2.96
N ASP A 352 29.79 16.58 -2.81
CA ASP A 352 31.09 17.16 -2.46
C ASP A 352 31.70 17.95 -3.65
N PRO A 353 32.05 19.24 -3.49
CA PRO A 353 32.67 20.04 -4.56
C PRO A 353 34.00 19.48 -5.10
N SER A 354 34.70 18.65 -4.31
CA SER A 354 35.96 18.02 -4.70
C SER A 354 35.79 16.75 -5.57
N LEU A 355 34.55 16.31 -5.84
CA LEU A 355 34.25 15.05 -6.53
C LEU A 355 35.02 14.88 -7.85
N GLU A 356 35.22 15.97 -8.61
CA GLU A 356 35.95 15.93 -9.87
C GLU A 356 37.45 15.78 -9.69
N SER A 357 38.08 16.59 -8.83
CA SER A 357 39.49 16.42 -8.47
C SER A 357 39.78 15.05 -7.86
N SER A 358 38.85 14.51 -7.06
CA SER A 358 38.98 13.22 -6.39
C SER A 358 38.91 12.05 -7.37
N HIS A 359 38.02 12.07 -8.36
CA HIS A 359 38.02 11.10 -9.47
C HIS A 359 39.33 11.11 -10.25
N ARG A 360 39.82 12.31 -10.63
CA ARG A 360 41.05 12.46 -11.42
C ARG A 360 42.26 11.87 -10.69
N LYS A 361 42.37 12.13 -9.39
CA LYS A 361 43.41 11.54 -8.51
C LYS A 361 43.22 10.02 -8.37
N TYR A 362 42.01 9.58 -8.05
CA TYR A 362 41.71 8.18 -7.76
C TYR A 362 41.89 7.26 -8.96
N LEU A 363 41.75 7.71 -10.21
CA LEU A 363 42.01 6.88 -11.39
C LEU A 363 43.40 6.23 -11.34
N LYS A 364 44.43 6.96 -10.91
CA LYS A 364 45.80 6.45 -10.79
C LYS A 364 45.87 5.40 -9.67
N GLU A 365 45.34 5.73 -8.48
CA GLU A 365 45.28 4.84 -7.31
C GLU A 365 44.54 3.53 -7.63
N TYR A 366 43.42 3.62 -8.36
CA TYR A 366 42.62 2.51 -8.85
C TYR A 366 43.40 1.60 -9.82
N ILE A 367 44.13 2.16 -10.78
CA ILE A 367 44.98 1.37 -11.70
C ILE A 367 46.09 0.65 -10.92
N GLU A 368 46.75 1.34 -9.98
CA GLU A 368 47.81 0.76 -9.17
C GLU A 368 47.32 -0.36 -8.25
N HIS A 369 46.23 -0.11 -7.51
CA HIS A 369 45.60 -1.10 -6.65
C HIS A 369 45.07 -2.30 -7.45
N GLY A 370 44.35 -2.04 -8.55
CA GLY A 370 43.81 -3.08 -9.41
C GLY A 370 44.87 -3.97 -10.08
N ILE A 371 46.07 -3.44 -10.34
CA ILE A 371 47.24 -4.23 -10.77
C ILE A 371 47.78 -5.07 -9.61
N ALA A 372 47.89 -4.50 -8.40
CA ALA A 372 48.38 -5.22 -7.22
C ALA A 372 47.49 -6.42 -6.83
N ILE A 373 46.18 -6.34 -7.08
CA ILE A 373 45.22 -7.45 -6.88
C ILE A 373 45.00 -8.32 -8.14
N GLU A 374 45.84 -8.19 -9.16
CA GLU A 374 45.81 -8.94 -10.43
C GLU A 374 44.49 -8.85 -11.24
N ARG A 375 43.70 -7.78 -11.03
CA ARG A 375 42.43 -7.55 -11.75
C ARG A 375 42.60 -6.65 -12.98
N ILE A 376 43.56 -5.74 -12.97
CA ILE A 376 43.85 -4.78 -14.06
C ILE A 376 45.17 -5.15 -14.73
N SER A 377 45.24 -4.97 -16.05
CA SER A 377 46.46 -5.20 -16.82
C SER A 377 47.53 -4.12 -16.52
N PRO A 378 48.79 -4.52 -16.23
CA PRO A 378 49.90 -3.58 -16.10
C PRO A 378 50.10 -2.65 -17.29
N ALA A 379 49.71 -3.08 -18.50
CA ALA A 379 49.82 -2.29 -19.72
C ALA A 379 48.96 -1.01 -19.70
N LEU A 380 47.95 -0.90 -18.81
CA LEU A 380 47.22 0.37 -18.64
C LEU A 380 48.10 1.49 -18.06
N LYS A 381 49.24 1.19 -17.44
CA LYS A 381 50.23 2.20 -17.01
C LYS A 381 51.03 2.82 -18.17
N GLU A 382 50.95 2.29 -19.38
CA GLU A 382 51.62 2.84 -20.57
C GLU A 382 50.88 4.04 -21.19
N PHE A 383 49.70 4.39 -20.67
CA PHE A 383 48.95 5.57 -21.07
C PHE A 383 49.41 6.83 -20.33
N ASP A 384 49.19 8.00 -20.93
CA ASP A 384 49.26 9.27 -20.23
C ASP A 384 48.05 9.41 -19.28
N LEU A 385 48.21 8.95 -18.04
CA LEU A 385 47.15 8.92 -17.04
C LEU A 385 46.68 10.32 -16.60
N ASP A 386 47.49 11.37 -16.77
CA ASP A 386 47.08 12.74 -16.48
C ASP A 386 46.10 13.25 -17.55
N THR A 387 46.46 13.09 -18.82
CA THR A 387 45.56 13.45 -19.94
C THR A 387 44.29 12.58 -19.96
N ILE A 388 44.38 11.29 -19.61
CA ILE A 388 43.20 10.42 -19.44
C ILE A 388 42.31 10.89 -18.28
N ALA A 389 42.89 11.24 -17.13
CA ALA A 389 42.12 11.70 -15.98
C ALA A 389 41.35 12.99 -16.29
N GLU A 390 42.01 13.96 -16.92
CA GLU A 390 41.42 15.24 -17.33
C GLU A 390 40.25 15.09 -18.31
N ALA A 391 40.26 14.02 -19.13
CA ALA A 391 39.20 13.75 -20.10
C ALA A 391 37.90 13.20 -19.50
N MET A 392 37.88 12.79 -18.23
CA MET A 392 36.68 12.24 -17.58
C MET A 392 35.61 13.32 -17.34
N GLN A 393 34.36 13.01 -17.66
CA GLN A 393 33.21 13.91 -17.57
C GLN A 393 32.16 13.32 -16.62
N ILE A 394 32.24 13.63 -15.33
CA ILE A 394 31.42 13.02 -14.27
C ILE A 394 29.93 13.38 -14.40
N GLN A 395 29.64 14.51 -15.03
CA GLN A 395 28.28 14.94 -15.36
C GLN A 395 27.56 13.93 -16.28
N ARG A 396 28.29 13.00 -16.91
CA ARG A 396 27.72 11.88 -17.68
C ARG A 396 27.05 10.82 -16.80
N ASP A 397 27.37 10.74 -15.51
CA ASP A 397 26.69 9.82 -14.58
C ASP A 397 25.19 10.18 -14.39
N ASP A 398 24.81 11.45 -14.61
CA ASP A 398 23.41 11.92 -14.60
C ASP A 398 22.55 11.40 -15.77
N GLN A 399 23.15 10.70 -16.73
CA GLN A 399 22.42 10.02 -17.81
C GLN A 399 21.84 8.66 -17.38
N PHE A 400 22.33 8.06 -16.29
CA PHE A 400 21.88 6.73 -15.88
C PHE A 400 20.43 6.73 -15.37
N THR A 401 19.68 5.74 -15.84
CA THR A 401 18.48 5.25 -15.14
C THR A 401 18.88 4.22 -14.09
N TYR A 402 18.04 4.02 -13.07
CA TYR A 402 18.34 3.14 -11.94
C TYR A 402 18.75 1.73 -12.37
N ILE A 403 18.01 1.10 -13.30
CA ILE A 403 18.29 -0.27 -13.77
C ILE A 403 19.63 -0.39 -14.51
N GLY A 404 20.08 0.69 -15.18
CA GLY A 404 21.37 0.75 -15.86
C GLY A 404 22.53 0.77 -14.86
N LEU A 405 22.48 1.68 -13.88
CA LEU A 405 23.52 1.78 -12.86
C LEU A 405 23.55 0.55 -11.94
N GLN A 406 22.38 0.05 -11.51
CA GLN A 406 22.25 -1.18 -10.73
C GLN A 406 22.87 -2.37 -11.48
N THR A 407 22.62 -2.49 -12.78
CA THR A 407 23.23 -3.54 -13.62
C THR A 407 24.76 -3.48 -13.63
N LEU A 408 25.35 -2.27 -13.68
CA LEU A 408 26.80 -2.11 -13.61
C LEU A 408 27.33 -2.44 -12.21
N TYR A 409 26.68 -1.93 -11.16
CA TYR A 409 27.03 -2.15 -9.77
C TYR A 409 27.03 -3.63 -9.37
N ASP A 410 26.00 -4.38 -9.75
CA ASP A 410 25.82 -5.78 -9.36
C ASP A 410 26.77 -6.73 -10.09
N ARG A 411 27.24 -6.36 -11.29
CA ARG A 411 27.87 -7.32 -12.21
C ARG A 411 29.17 -6.85 -12.83
N TYR A 412 29.26 -5.61 -13.31
CA TYR A 412 30.35 -5.18 -14.19
C TYR A 412 31.51 -4.49 -13.48
N PHE A 413 31.24 -3.72 -12.42
CA PHE A 413 32.30 -3.01 -11.70
C PHE A 413 33.29 -3.98 -11.05
N ILE A 414 34.59 -3.73 -11.23
CA ILE A 414 35.62 -4.47 -10.50
C ILE A 414 35.44 -4.21 -9.00
N HIS A 415 35.51 -5.28 -8.23
CA HIS A 415 35.30 -5.28 -6.79
C HIS A 415 36.31 -6.20 -6.09
N GLU A 416 36.56 -5.91 -4.82
CA GLU A 416 37.38 -6.69 -3.90
C GLU A 416 36.61 -6.83 -2.58
N ASN A 417 36.51 -8.05 -2.02
CA ASN A 417 35.77 -8.30 -0.77
C ASN A 417 34.34 -7.71 -0.74
N GLN A 418 33.61 -7.82 -1.86
CA GLN A 418 32.30 -7.20 -2.14
C GLN A 418 32.27 -5.67 -2.26
N LYS A 419 33.38 -4.98 -1.96
CA LYS A 419 33.53 -3.54 -2.13
C LYS A 419 33.90 -3.19 -3.57
N ARG A 420 33.14 -2.30 -4.22
CA ARG A 420 33.40 -1.81 -5.58
C ARG A 420 34.62 -0.88 -5.57
N LEU A 421 35.42 -0.98 -6.62
CA LEU A 421 36.61 -0.17 -6.89
C LEU A 421 36.39 0.82 -8.04
N GLU A 422 35.25 0.76 -8.73
CA GLU A 422 34.95 1.55 -9.92
C GLU A 422 33.73 2.44 -9.74
N THR A 423 33.87 3.71 -10.10
CA THR A 423 32.75 4.56 -10.47
C THR A 423 32.42 4.38 -11.96
N PRO A 424 31.25 4.82 -12.46
CA PRO A 424 30.86 4.50 -13.83
C PRO A 424 31.80 5.13 -14.87
N GLN A 425 32.32 6.33 -14.62
CA GLN A 425 33.29 6.96 -15.53
C GLN A 425 34.65 6.25 -15.55
N ILE A 426 35.13 5.75 -14.40
CA ILE A 426 36.35 4.95 -14.33
C ILE A 426 36.16 3.61 -15.05
N PHE A 427 35.00 2.97 -14.90
CA PHE A 427 34.61 1.78 -15.64
C PHE A 427 34.64 2.02 -17.17
N TRP A 428 33.99 3.08 -17.66
CA TRP A 428 34.03 3.42 -19.09
C TRP A 428 35.45 3.71 -19.57
N MET A 429 36.26 4.39 -18.75
CA MET A 429 37.64 4.71 -19.10
C MET A 429 38.54 3.46 -19.14
N ARG A 430 38.43 2.53 -18.17
CA ARG A 430 39.14 1.23 -18.23
C ARG A 430 38.81 0.49 -19.53
N VAL A 431 37.53 0.39 -19.88
CA VAL A 431 37.10 -0.31 -21.10
C VAL A 431 37.71 0.37 -22.34
N ALA A 432 37.67 1.69 -22.41
CA ALA A 432 38.24 2.46 -23.51
C ALA A 432 39.76 2.32 -23.63
N MET A 433 40.50 2.43 -22.52
CA MET A 433 41.96 2.19 -22.49
C MET A 433 42.29 0.75 -22.89
N GLY A 434 41.54 -0.23 -22.38
CA GLY A 434 41.73 -1.64 -22.71
C GLY A 434 41.53 -1.95 -24.19
N LEU A 435 40.59 -1.28 -24.86
CA LEU A 435 40.39 -1.38 -26.31
C LEU A 435 41.50 -0.66 -27.11
N ALA A 436 42.02 0.45 -26.59
CA ALA A 436 43.06 1.24 -27.25
C ALA A 436 44.50 0.69 -27.07
N LEU A 437 44.73 -0.37 -26.28
CA LEU A 437 46.09 -0.87 -25.95
C LEU A 437 47.02 -1.10 -27.16
N ASN A 438 46.46 -1.58 -28.28
CA ASN A 438 47.20 -1.88 -29.50
C ASN A 438 47.15 -0.77 -30.58
N GLU A 439 46.55 0.39 -30.26
CA GLU A 439 46.67 1.59 -31.10
C GLU A 439 48.11 2.11 -31.09
N PRO A 440 48.57 2.82 -32.15
CA PRO A 440 49.91 3.37 -32.22
C PRO A 440 50.22 4.24 -30.99
N LEU A 441 51.37 4.03 -30.36
CA LEU A 441 51.73 4.64 -29.06
C LEU A 441 51.50 6.16 -29.02
N ALA A 442 51.82 6.88 -30.10
CA ALA A 442 51.64 8.32 -30.22
C ALA A 442 50.16 8.80 -30.28
N GLN A 443 49.21 7.90 -30.54
CA GLN A 443 47.76 8.18 -30.63
C GLN A 443 46.96 7.43 -29.56
N ARG A 444 47.58 6.51 -28.81
CA ARG A 444 46.91 5.57 -27.90
C ARG A 444 46.00 6.26 -26.88
N THR A 445 46.51 7.29 -26.20
CA THR A 445 45.75 8.15 -25.28
C THR A 445 44.55 8.80 -25.96
N GLN A 446 44.74 9.37 -27.16
CA GLN A 446 43.69 10.07 -27.90
C GLN A 446 42.57 9.11 -28.33
N ARG A 447 42.91 7.88 -28.73
CA ARG A 447 41.96 6.82 -29.07
C ARG A 447 41.17 6.33 -27.86
N ALA A 448 41.82 6.15 -26.70
CA ALA A 448 41.10 5.86 -25.47
C ALA A 448 40.09 6.97 -25.11
N ILE A 449 40.45 8.25 -25.28
CA ILE A 449 39.52 9.37 -25.05
C ILE A 449 38.36 9.37 -26.04
N GLU A 450 38.61 9.06 -27.33
CA GLU A 450 37.57 8.90 -28.35
C GLU A 450 36.59 7.78 -27.98
N PHE A 451 37.10 6.57 -27.67
CA PHE A 451 36.27 5.43 -27.27
C PHE A 451 35.50 5.70 -25.97
N TYR A 452 36.14 6.32 -24.98
CA TYR A 452 35.50 6.74 -23.73
C TYR A 452 34.33 7.71 -23.99
N ASN A 453 34.52 8.69 -24.87
CA ASN A 453 33.46 9.64 -25.22
C ASN A 453 32.24 8.95 -25.84
N VAL A 454 32.45 8.00 -26.76
CA VAL A 454 31.35 7.26 -27.38
C VAL A 454 30.63 6.34 -26.38
N LEU A 455 31.38 5.64 -25.52
CA LEU A 455 30.84 4.73 -24.50
C LEU A 455 30.06 5.46 -23.40
N SER A 456 30.65 6.50 -22.81
CA SER A 456 30.06 7.23 -21.66
C SER A 456 28.93 8.20 -22.05
N THR A 457 28.72 8.47 -23.33
CA THR A 457 27.52 9.17 -23.86
C THR A 457 26.44 8.20 -24.35
N PHE A 458 26.65 6.89 -24.18
CA PHE A 458 25.74 5.81 -24.61
C PHE A 458 25.42 5.78 -26.12
N HIS A 459 26.17 6.50 -26.97
CA HIS A 459 26.02 6.46 -28.43
C HIS A 459 26.33 5.06 -29.02
N PHE A 460 27.25 4.33 -28.38
CA PHE A 460 27.50 2.91 -28.64
C PHE A 460 27.90 2.24 -27.33
N ILE A 461 27.50 0.99 -27.14
CA ILE A 461 27.84 0.17 -25.98
C ILE A 461 28.43 -1.14 -26.48
N SER A 462 29.66 -1.44 -26.05
CA SER A 462 30.33 -2.70 -26.39
C SER A 462 29.59 -3.91 -25.82
N SER A 463 29.84 -5.09 -26.39
CA SER A 463 29.25 -6.34 -25.91
C SER A 463 29.66 -6.66 -24.48
N THR A 464 28.80 -7.43 -23.78
CA THR A 464 29.02 -7.89 -22.39
C THR A 464 30.47 -8.35 -22.10
N PRO A 465 31.07 -9.30 -22.84
CA PRO A 465 32.45 -9.75 -22.58
C PRO A 465 33.50 -8.64 -22.72
N THR A 466 33.33 -7.70 -23.66
CA THR A 466 34.23 -6.55 -23.80
C THR A 466 34.16 -5.65 -22.57
N LEU A 467 32.95 -5.31 -22.10
CA LEU A 467 32.76 -4.49 -20.90
C LEU A 467 33.35 -5.14 -19.63
N PHE A 468 33.18 -6.45 -19.50
CA PHE A 468 33.74 -7.24 -18.39
C PHE A 468 35.26 -7.27 -18.38
N ASN A 469 35.88 -7.56 -19.53
CA ASN A 469 37.26 -8.03 -19.58
C ASN A 469 38.25 -7.01 -20.14
N ALA A 470 37.82 -5.95 -20.84
CA ALA A 470 38.72 -4.92 -21.36
C ALA A 470 39.49 -4.24 -20.22
N GLY A 471 40.80 -4.13 -20.41
CA GLY A 471 41.74 -3.58 -19.43
C GLY A 471 42.12 -4.53 -18.29
N THR A 472 41.64 -5.79 -18.30
CA THR A 472 42.01 -6.82 -17.32
C THR A 472 43.12 -7.73 -17.83
N ASN A 473 43.76 -8.47 -16.92
CA ASN A 473 44.85 -9.41 -17.23
C ASN A 473 44.48 -10.49 -18.28
N HIS A 474 43.21 -10.90 -18.35
CA HIS A 474 42.72 -11.85 -19.35
C HIS A 474 41.55 -11.24 -20.14
N SER A 475 41.91 -10.36 -21.08
CA SER A 475 40.98 -9.60 -21.92
C SER A 475 40.25 -10.45 -22.98
N GLN A 476 39.39 -11.38 -22.54
CA GLN A 476 38.51 -12.16 -23.41
C GLN A 476 37.34 -11.29 -23.91
N LEU A 477 37.56 -10.50 -24.96
CA LEU A 477 36.61 -9.48 -25.42
C LEU A 477 35.42 -10.03 -26.23
N SER A 478 35.55 -11.25 -26.78
CA SER A 478 34.53 -11.92 -27.59
C SER A 478 34.01 -13.18 -26.90
N SER A 479 32.71 -13.45 -27.03
CA SER A 479 32.03 -14.58 -26.37
C SER A 479 31.14 -15.40 -27.30
N CYS A 480 31.24 -15.25 -28.61
CA CYS A 480 30.44 -16.01 -29.57
C CYS A 480 31.38 -16.78 -30.49
N PHE A 481 31.29 -18.11 -30.49
CA PHE A 481 32.16 -18.97 -31.28
C PHE A 481 31.34 -19.94 -32.13
N LEU A 482 31.85 -20.24 -33.31
CA LEU A 482 31.28 -21.23 -34.22
C LEU A 482 32.33 -22.29 -34.51
N SER A 483 31.92 -23.56 -34.51
CA SER A 483 32.75 -24.68 -34.93
C SER A 483 31.97 -25.64 -35.81
N THR A 484 32.68 -26.33 -36.71
CA THR A 484 32.13 -27.40 -37.53
C THR A 484 32.75 -28.72 -37.09
N VAL A 485 31.92 -29.69 -36.75
CA VAL A 485 32.35 -31.04 -36.36
C VAL A 485 32.60 -31.85 -37.62
N VAL A 486 33.76 -32.50 -37.70
CA VAL A 486 34.12 -33.45 -38.76
C VAL A 486 33.83 -34.88 -38.29
N ASP A 487 33.46 -35.77 -39.22
CA ASP A 487 33.11 -37.19 -38.99
C ASP A 487 34.33 -38.09 -38.66
N ASP A 488 35.07 -37.70 -37.63
CA ASP A 488 36.17 -38.45 -37.03
C ASP A 488 36.07 -38.40 -35.50
N LEU A 489 36.33 -39.53 -34.83
CA LEU A 489 36.15 -39.65 -33.38
C LEU A 489 37.09 -38.72 -32.60
N SER A 490 38.34 -38.56 -33.05
CA SER A 490 39.28 -37.65 -32.40
C SER A 490 38.89 -36.20 -32.62
N HIS A 491 38.37 -35.84 -33.80
CA HIS A 491 37.85 -34.49 -34.06
C HIS A 491 36.58 -34.18 -33.26
N ILE A 492 35.63 -35.11 -33.13
CA ILE A 492 34.42 -34.94 -32.32
C ILE A 492 34.77 -34.61 -30.87
N PHE A 493 35.65 -35.41 -30.25
CA PHE A 493 36.08 -35.15 -28.87
C PHE A 493 37.02 -33.93 -28.74
N LYS A 494 37.75 -33.55 -29.80
CA LYS A 494 38.47 -32.27 -29.84
C LYS A 494 37.50 -31.08 -29.75
N VAL A 495 36.44 -31.05 -30.57
CA VAL A 495 35.46 -29.95 -30.54
C VAL A 495 34.78 -29.85 -29.18
N ILE A 496 34.36 -30.97 -28.59
CA ILE A 496 33.80 -30.98 -27.22
C ILE A 496 34.81 -30.44 -26.19
N SER A 497 36.12 -30.70 -26.37
CA SER A 497 37.16 -30.13 -25.52
C SER A 497 37.38 -28.63 -25.76
N ASP A 498 37.31 -28.17 -27.01
CA ASP A 498 37.37 -26.74 -27.36
C ASP A 498 36.17 -26.00 -26.76
N ASP A 499 34.96 -26.54 -26.90
CA ASP A 499 33.70 -26.04 -26.34
C ASP A 499 33.80 -25.86 -24.81
N ALA A 500 34.41 -26.81 -24.10
CA ALA A 500 34.68 -26.69 -22.68
C ALA A 500 35.65 -25.52 -22.36
N GLN A 501 36.74 -25.35 -23.11
CA GLN A 501 37.68 -24.24 -22.88
C GLN A 501 37.07 -22.87 -23.21
N LEU A 502 36.23 -22.78 -24.24
CA LEU A 502 35.54 -21.55 -24.64
C LEU A 502 34.42 -21.20 -23.64
N SER A 503 33.67 -22.19 -23.15
CA SER A 503 32.62 -22.01 -22.13
C SER A 503 33.18 -21.50 -20.80
N LYS A 504 34.40 -21.93 -20.42
CA LYS A 504 35.09 -21.51 -19.18
C LYS A 504 35.09 -19.99 -18.98
N TRP A 505 35.23 -19.23 -20.06
CA TRP A 505 35.28 -17.76 -20.05
C TRP A 505 34.00 -17.09 -20.56
N ALA A 506 32.86 -17.75 -20.35
CA ALA A 506 31.54 -17.30 -20.73
C ALA A 506 31.27 -17.19 -22.24
N GLY A 507 31.90 -18.06 -23.04
CA GLY A 507 31.51 -18.28 -24.43
C GLY A 507 30.10 -18.89 -24.56
N GLY A 508 29.33 -18.37 -25.53
CA GLY A 508 28.21 -19.05 -26.15
C GLY A 508 28.68 -19.72 -27.46
N LEU A 509 28.15 -20.90 -27.74
CA LEU A 509 28.68 -21.80 -28.76
C LEU A 509 27.63 -22.15 -29.82
N GLY A 510 28.04 -22.16 -31.09
CA GLY A 510 27.29 -22.75 -32.20
C GLY A 510 28.11 -23.86 -32.85
N ASN A 511 27.62 -25.10 -32.81
CA ASN A 511 28.33 -26.25 -33.37
C ASN A 511 27.53 -26.80 -34.57
N ASP A 512 28.12 -26.84 -35.76
CA ASP A 512 27.57 -27.57 -36.90
C ASP A 512 27.95 -29.05 -36.82
N TRP A 513 26.96 -29.93 -36.70
CA TRP A 513 27.10 -31.38 -36.57
C TRP A 513 26.82 -32.15 -37.87
N THR A 514 26.51 -31.46 -38.97
CA THR A 514 25.98 -32.03 -40.21
C THR A 514 26.86 -33.11 -40.83
N ASN A 515 28.19 -32.99 -40.70
CA ASN A 515 29.11 -33.99 -41.29
C ASN A 515 29.06 -35.35 -40.58
N VAL A 516 28.71 -35.39 -39.29
CA VAL A 516 28.80 -36.61 -38.46
C VAL A 516 27.79 -37.65 -38.93
N ARG A 517 28.26 -38.88 -39.20
CA ARG A 517 27.45 -39.90 -39.87
C ARG A 517 26.25 -40.36 -39.05
N ALA A 518 25.10 -40.42 -39.71
CA ALA A 518 23.84 -40.79 -39.10
C ALA A 518 23.75 -42.25 -38.62
N THR A 519 22.69 -42.55 -37.87
CA THR A 519 22.40 -43.89 -37.31
C THR A 519 22.41 -44.97 -38.38
N GLY A 520 23.01 -46.12 -38.08
CA GLY A 520 23.09 -47.27 -38.98
C GLY A 520 24.27 -47.26 -39.97
N SER A 521 24.94 -46.12 -40.16
CA SER A 521 26.11 -45.97 -41.04
C SER A 521 27.27 -46.90 -40.65
N THR A 522 27.96 -47.51 -41.61
CA THR A 522 29.09 -48.42 -41.35
C THR A 522 30.29 -47.68 -40.74
N ILE A 523 30.94 -48.30 -39.74
CA ILE A 523 32.21 -47.82 -39.17
C ILE A 523 33.35 -48.76 -39.59
N LYS A 524 34.28 -48.22 -40.39
CA LYS A 524 35.51 -48.92 -40.79
C LYS A 524 36.42 -49.08 -39.56
N GLY A 525 37.01 -50.26 -39.37
CA GLY A 525 37.87 -50.58 -38.23
C GLY A 525 37.16 -51.37 -37.15
N THR A 526 36.08 -50.84 -36.56
CA THR A 526 35.27 -51.57 -35.56
C THR A 526 34.31 -52.58 -36.18
N ASN A 527 34.06 -52.50 -37.49
CA ASN A 527 33.12 -53.33 -38.24
C ASN A 527 31.67 -53.26 -37.71
N GLY A 528 31.33 -52.16 -37.03
CA GLY A 528 30.02 -51.90 -36.44
C GLY A 528 29.18 -50.88 -37.23
N LYS A 529 28.05 -50.48 -36.63
CA LYS A 529 27.17 -49.42 -37.13
C LYS A 529 27.14 -48.23 -36.16
N SER A 530 27.13 -47.01 -36.72
CA SER A 530 26.95 -45.76 -35.98
C SER A 530 25.60 -45.73 -35.25
N GLN A 531 25.59 -45.05 -34.10
CA GLN A 531 24.38 -44.72 -33.33
C GLN A 531 23.90 -43.27 -33.60
N GLY A 532 24.45 -42.64 -34.64
CA GLY A 532 24.08 -41.30 -35.09
C GLY A 532 24.72 -40.18 -34.29
N VAL A 533 24.22 -38.96 -34.50
CA VAL A 533 24.72 -37.74 -33.84
C VAL A 533 24.25 -37.64 -32.38
N ILE A 534 23.05 -38.17 -32.08
CA ILE A 534 22.34 -38.01 -30.80
C ILE A 534 23.20 -38.38 -29.56
N PRO A 535 23.98 -39.48 -29.53
CA PRO A 535 24.81 -39.80 -28.37
C PRO A 535 25.98 -38.81 -28.16
N PHE A 536 26.54 -38.24 -29.23
CA PHE A 536 27.59 -37.22 -29.11
C PHE A 536 27.01 -35.89 -28.63
N LEU A 537 25.80 -35.53 -29.09
CA LEU A 537 25.06 -34.37 -28.59
C LEU A 537 24.74 -34.49 -27.09
N LYS A 538 24.52 -35.70 -26.56
CA LYS A 538 24.40 -35.92 -25.10
C LYS A 538 25.70 -35.58 -24.35
N VAL A 539 26.86 -35.94 -24.89
CA VAL A 539 28.16 -35.56 -24.30
C VAL A 539 28.38 -34.05 -24.36
N ALA A 540 27.97 -33.40 -25.46
CA ALA A 540 28.04 -31.94 -25.60
C ALA A 540 27.11 -31.20 -24.60
N ASN A 541 25.87 -31.69 -24.43
CA ASN A 541 24.92 -31.24 -23.41
C ASN A 541 25.54 -31.29 -22.00
N ASP A 542 26.05 -32.45 -21.60
CA ASP A 542 26.58 -32.65 -20.25
C ASP A 542 27.89 -31.86 -20.03
N THR A 543 28.64 -31.56 -21.11
CA THR A 543 29.78 -30.64 -21.09
C THR A 543 29.34 -29.20 -20.84
N ALA A 544 28.26 -28.73 -21.46
CA ALA A 544 27.68 -27.40 -21.22
C ALA A 544 27.14 -27.25 -19.78
N VAL A 545 26.58 -28.33 -19.21
CA VAL A 545 26.18 -28.38 -17.78
C VAL A 545 27.39 -28.35 -16.84
N ALA A 546 28.45 -29.07 -17.17
CA ALA A 546 29.68 -29.11 -16.37
C ALA A 546 30.44 -27.77 -16.36
N VAL A 547 30.51 -27.09 -17.51
CA VAL A 547 31.30 -25.85 -17.68
C VAL A 547 30.38 -24.62 -17.77
N ASN A 548 29.81 -24.25 -16.62
CA ASN A 548 29.00 -23.05 -16.50
C ASN A 548 29.84 -21.77 -16.72
N GLN A 549 29.32 -20.87 -17.56
CA GLN A 549 29.95 -19.64 -18.07
C GLN A 549 30.64 -18.78 -16.98
N GLY A 550 31.93 -19.04 -16.73
CA GLY A 550 32.72 -18.39 -15.68
C GLY A 550 32.09 -18.45 -14.27
N GLY A 551 31.23 -19.43 -14.01
CA GLY A 551 30.41 -19.50 -12.78
C GLY A 551 29.35 -18.41 -12.62
N LYS A 552 29.16 -17.52 -13.61
CA LYS A 552 28.21 -16.39 -13.55
C LYS A 552 26.87 -16.66 -14.24
N ARG A 553 26.83 -17.58 -15.20
CA ARG A 553 25.62 -17.97 -15.97
C ARG A 553 25.68 -19.46 -16.32
N LYS A 554 24.54 -20.06 -16.69
CA LYS A 554 24.52 -21.42 -17.25
C LYS A 554 25.32 -21.49 -18.56
N GLY A 555 25.92 -22.64 -18.85
CA GLY A 555 26.43 -22.96 -20.19
C GLY A 555 25.32 -22.78 -21.25
N ALA A 556 25.68 -22.26 -22.42
CA ALA A 556 24.74 -22.07 -23.53
C ALA A 556 25.43 -22.46 -24.85
N MET A 557 24.89 -23.50 -25.48
CA MET A 557 25.42 -24.14 -26.68
C MET A 557 24.25 -24.46 -27.60
N CYS A 558 24.41 -24.26 -28.91
CA CYS A 558 23.43 -24.59 -29.92
C CYS A 558 24.05 -25.54 -30.96
N ALA A 559 23.47 -26.73 -31.11
CA ALA A 559 23.79 -27.65 -32.20
C ALA A 559 22.99 -27.27 -33.46
N TYR A 560 23.60 -27.39 -34.63
CA TYR A 560 22.98 -27.22 -35.93
C TYR A 560 23.12 -28.51 -36.75
N LEU A 561 22.07 -28.85 -37.51
CA LEU A 561 22.01 -30.03 -38.35
C LEU A 561 21.19 -29.72 -39.62
N GLU A 562 21.73 -30.00 -40.81
CA GLU A 562 20.97 -29.77 -42.05
C GLU A 562 19.76 -30.73 -42.18
N THR A 563 18.67 -30.22 -42.77
CA THR A 563 17.34 -30.87 -42.73
C THR A 563 17.22 -32.16 -43.54
N TRP A 564 18.20 -32.49 -44.38
CA TRP A 564 18.27 -33.75 -45.12
C TRP A 564 19.02 -34.85 -44.34
N HIS A 565 19.63 -34.53 -43.20
CA HIS A 565 20.38 -35.49 -42.39
C HIS A 565 19.48 -36.61 -41.87
N LEU A 566 19.93 -37.86 -41.92
CA LEU A 566 19.07 -39.01 -41.65
C LEU A 566 18.63 -39.13 -40.17
N ASP A 567 19.31 -38.46 -39.23
CA ASP A 567 18.89 -38.38 -37.82
C ASP A 567 17.97 -37.15 -37.53
N ILE A 568 17.50 -36.41 -38.54
CA ILE A 568 16.79 -35.13 -38.35
C ILE A 568 15.50 -35.25 -37.51
N GLU A 569 14.71 -36.32 -37.67
CA GLU A 569 13.47 -36.51 -36.93
C GLU A 569 13.73 -36.65 -35.42
N ASP A 570 14.78 -37.39 -35.04
CA ASP A 570 15.23 -37.52 -33.66
C ASP A 570 15.84 -36.23 -33.11
N PHE A 571 16.59 -35.50 -33.95
CA PHE A 571 17.18 -34.21 -33.59
C PHE A 571 16.11 -33.20 -33.18
N LEU A 572 15.01 -33.11 -33.92
CA LEU A 572 13.86 -32.25 -33.60
C LEU A 572 13.12 -32.66 -32.31
N GLU A 573 13.33 -33.86 -31.79
CA GLU A 573 12.76 -34.32 -30.51
C GLU A 573 13.65 -34.07 -29.28
N LEU A 574 14.90 -33.66 -29.45
CA LEU A 574 15.92 -33.59 -28.39
C LEU A 574 15.50 -32.78 -27.15
N ARG A 575 14.60 -31.79 -27.32
CA ARG A 575 14.09 -30.90 -26.27
C ARG A 575 12.73 -31.29 -25.69
N LYS A 576 12.12 -32.42 -26.09
CA LYS A 576 10.83 -32.85 -25.54
C LYS A 576 10.97 -33.26 -24.06
N ASN A 577 10.08 -32.76 -23.21
CA ASN A 577 10.03 -33.06 -21.77
C ASN A 577 9.78 -34.54 -21.43
N THR A 578 9.42 -35.38 -22.42
CA THR A 578 9.11 -36.80 -22.26
C THR A 578 9.74 -37.63 -23.38
N GLY A 579 10.05 -38.91 -23.08
CA GLY A 579 10.70 -39.86 -24.00
C GLY A 579 11.77 -40.69 -23.29
N ASP A 580 12.62 -41.38 -24.07
CA ASP A 580 13.85 -41.98 -23.54
C ASP A 580 14.89 -40.87 -23.30
N GLU A 581 15.33 -40.72 -22.05
CA GLU A 581 16.32 -39.73 -21.61
C GLU A 581 17.69 -39.88 -22.33
N ARG A 582 17.98 -41.06 -22.90
CA ARG A 582 19.15 -41.28 -23.77
C ARG A 582 19.08 -40.51 -25.10
N ARG A 583 17.91 -40.01 -25.49
CA ARG A 583 17.65 -39.25 -26.72
C ARG A 583 17.16 -37.82 -26.41
N ARG A 584 17.63 -37.23 -25.31
CA ARG A 584 17.26 -35.86 -24.87
C ARG A 584 18.48 -35.05 -24.45
N THR A 585 18.48 -33.76 -24.78
CA THR A 585 19.53 -32.79 -24.42
C THR A 585 18.88 -31.51 -23.91
N HIS A 586 18.38 -31.55 -22.67
CA HIS A 586 17.56 -30.47 -22.08
C HIS A 586 18.31 -29.14 -21.89
N ASP A 587 19.64 -29.16 -21.80
CA ASP A 587 20.48 -28.00 -21.48
C ASP A 587 21.21 -27.43 -22.73
N MET A 588 21.13 -28.10 -23.88
CA MET A 588 21.70 -27.67 -25.16
C MET A 588 20.59 -27.25 -26.14
N ASN A 589 20.77 -26.14 -26.86
CA ASN A 589 19.86 -25.71 -27.93
C ASN A 589 20.09 -26.49 -29.24
N THR A 590 19.08 -26.51 -30.10
CA THR A 590 18.95 -27.31 -31.34
C THR A 590 18.01 -26.59 -32.30
#